data_AF-A0A6M1LRH7-F1
#
_entry.id   AF-A0A6M1LRH7-F1
#
_cell.length_a   1.000
_cell.length_b   1.000
_cell.length_c   1.000
_cell.angle_alpha   90.00
_cell.angle_beta   90.00
_cell.angle_gamma   90.00
#
_symmetry.space_group_name_H-M   'P 1'
#
loop_
_entity.id
_entity.type
_entity.pdbx_description
1 polymer ?
#
loop_
_entity_poly.entity_id
_entity_poly.type
_entity_poly.pdbx_seq_one_letter_code
_entity_poly.pdbx_strand_id
1 'polypeptide(L)'
;MSDDQEDPIFAGGGFGTVSGLAVRIMDLSGANGSDPVEVVKGFDTIAHANAFARRYVRDSVDRCRTRGMDASAVLEAWFAYGEDAEVAGAGDDAWKSATEIHDFAARRAADAEDRNWRVLDPRRDEDDDGEEEE
;
A
#
# COMPACT_ATOMS: atom_id res chain seq x y z
N MET A 1 45.89 -22.49 25.99
CA MET A 1 45.46 -21.10 25.87
C MET A 1 44.28 -21.13 24.92
N SER A 2 43.08 -20.98 25.47
CA SER A 2 41.80 -20.90 24.76
C SER A 2 41.84 -19.78 23.72
N ASP A 3 41.45 -20.05 22.48
CA ASP A 3 40.09 -19.88 21.96
C ASP A 3 39.66 -18.40 22.00
N ASP A 4 39.66 -17.76 20.84
CA ASP A 4 38.52 -16.98 20.36
C ASP A 4 38.79 -16.62 18.88
N GLN A 5 38.44 -17.56 17.99
CA GLN A 5 38.38 -17.28 16.57
C GLN A 5 36.98 -16.74 16.32
N GLU A 6 36.84 -15.42 16.46
CA GLU A 6 35.57 -14.72 16.28
C GLU A 6 34.95 -15.05 14.91
N ASP A 7 33.90 -15.87 14.93
CA ASP A 7 33.05 -16.22 13.80
C ASP A 7 32.35 -14.95 13.25
N PRO A 8 32.56 -14.56 11.98
CA PRO A 8 31.89 -13.40 11.38
C PRO A 8 30.46 -13.73 10.91
N ILE A 9 29.73 -14.55 11.67
CA ILE A 9 28.35 -14.97 11.32
C ILE A 9 27.32 -13.99 11.94
N PHE A 10 27.74 -13.13 12.88
CA PHE A 10 26.86 -12.15 13.53
C PHE A 10 27.24 -10.68 13.26
N ALA A 11 28.03 -10.43 12.21
CA ALA A 11 28.24 -9.06 11.71
C ALA A 11 26.98 -8.57 10.99
N GLY A 12 26.01 -8.07 11.77
CA GLY A 12 25.03 -7.10 11.30
C GLY A 12 24.17 -7.54 10.13
N GLY A 13 23.46 -8.66 10.28
CA GLY A 13 22.23 -8.89 9.52
C GLY A 13 21.15 -7.93 9.99
N GLY A 14 21.34 -6.62 9.76
CA GLY A 14 20.27 -5.65 9.87
C GLY A 14 19.21 -6.08 8.86
N PHE A 15 18.06 -6.52 9.34
CA PHE A 15 16.84 -6.53 8.52
C PHE A 15 16.71 -5.11 8.00
N GLY A 16 17.14 -4.89 6.75
CA GLY A 16 17.33 -3.56 6.23
C GLY A 16 16.00 -2.83 6.28
N THR A 17 15.87 -1.89 7.20
CA THR A 17 14.86 -0.84 7.08
C THR A 17 15.18 -0.16 5.75
N VAL A 18 14.36 -0.43 4.74
CA VAL A 18 14.50 0.24 3.45
C VAL A 18 14.06 1.67 3.70
N SER A 19 15.03 2.54 4.00
CA SER A 19 14.75 3.96 4.22
C SER A 19 14.14 4.54 2.95
N GLY A 20 13.00 5.22 3.07
CA GLY A 20 12.35 5.90 1.95
C GLY A 20 11.22 5.12 1.27
N LEU A 21 10.69 4.07 1.90
CA LEU A 21 9.42 3.48 1.46
C LEU A 21 8.28 4.50 1.58
N ALA A 22 7.50 4.60 0.51
CA ALA A 22 6.32 5.44 0.46
C ALA A 22 5.26 4.82 -0.45
N VAL A 23 4.00 5.12 -0.20
CA VAL A 23 2.90 4.82 -1.10
C VAL A 23 2.37 6.13 -1.65
N ARG A 24 2.39 6.26 -2.97
CA ARG A 24 1.91 7.42 -3.71
C ARG A 24 0.48 7.13 -4.17
N ILE A 25 -0.46 7.91 -3.68
CA ILE A 25 -1.85 7.82 -4.12
C ILE A 25 -2.00 8.68 -5.38
N MET A 26 -2.49 8.06 -6.45
CA MET A 26 -2.59 8.66 -7.77
C MET A 26 -4.07 8.80 -8.15
N ASP A 27 -4.52 10.02 -8.44
CA ASP A 27 -5.84 10.24 -9.01
C ASP A 27 -5.87 9.78 -10.47
N LEU A 28 -6.83 8.92 -10.83
CA LEU A 28 -6.97 8.41 -12.19
C LEU A 28 -7.83 9.31 -13.08
N SER A 29 -8.63 10.21 -12.48
CA SER A 29 -9.51 11.11 -13.23
C SER A 29 -8.74 12.12 -14.09
N GLY A 30 -7.46 12.30 -13.81
CA GLY A 30 -6.58 13.26 -14.48
C GLY A 30 -6.69 14.68 -13.93
N ALA A 31 -7.49 14.91 -12.89
CA ALA A 31 -7.63 16.21 -12.24
C ALA A 31 -6.32 16.65 -11.57
N ASN A 32 -5.54 15.69 -11.05
CA ASN A 32 -4.24 15.96 -10.43
C ASN A 32 -3.04 15.74 -11.37
N GLY A 33 -3.27 15.51 -12.67
CA GLY A 33 -2.21 15.27 -13.65
C GLY A 33 -1.37 14.04 -13.32
N SER A 34 -0.04 14.22 -13.27
CA SER A 34 0.92 13.15 -12.93
C SER A 34 1.43 13.24 -11.48
N ASP A 35 0.95 14.22 -10.73
CA ASP A 35 1.34 14.40 -9.34
C ASP A 35 0.46 13.51 -8.44
N PRO A 36 1.04 12.92 -7.38
CA PRO A 36 0.26 12.17 -6.41
C PRO A 36 -0.67 13.13 -5.66
N VAL A 37 -1.90 12.69 -5.38
CA VAL A 37 -2.80 13.41 -4.47
C VAL A 37 -2.29 13.35 -3.03
N GLU A 38 -1.59 12.25 -2.69
CA GLU A 38 -1.04 12.04 -1.37
C GLU A 38 0.21 11.14 -1.44
N VAL A 39 1.17 11.38 -0.54
CA VAL A 39 2.34 10.50 -0.37
C VAL A 39 2.40 10.06 1.08
N VAL A 40 2.01 8.80 1.32
CA VAL A 40 2.07 8.16 2.64
C VAL A 40 3.48 7.63 2.85
N LYS A 41 4.08 7.93 4.00
CA LYS A 41 5.44 7.49 4.39
C LYS A 41 5.35 6.76 5.74
N GLY A 42 6.47 6.23 6.23
CA GLY A 42 6.53 5.58 7.54
C GLY A 42 6.30 4.07 7.51
N PHE A 43 6.34 3.44 6.34
CA PHE A 43 6.23 1.99 6.23
C PHE A 43 7.52 1.30 6.70
N ASP A 44 7.39 0.34 7.63
CA ASP A 44 8.53 -0.40 8.19
C ASP A 44 9.16 -1.37 7.19
N THR A 45 8.34 -1.94 6.31
CA THR A 45 8.75 -3.01 5.38
C THR A 45 8.08 -2.88 4.01
N ILE A 46 8.70 -3.47 2.98
CA ILE A 46 8.10 -3.58 1.64
C ILE A 46 6.76 -4.33 1.71
N ALA A 47 6.69 -5.38 2.53
CA ALA A 47 5.47 -6.16 2.71
C ALA A 47 4.31 -5.32 3.27
N HIS A 48 4.60 -4.44 4.23
CA HIS A 48 3.64 -3.49 4.80
C HIS A 48 3.15 -2.49 3.75
N ALA A 49 4.07 -1.83 3.03
CA ALA A 49 3.72 -0.88 1.96
C ALA A 49 2.90 -1.54 0.84
N ASN A 50 3.29 -2.74 0.40
CA ASN A 50 2.57 -3.52 -0.61
C ASN A 50 1.16 -3.91 -0.13
N ALA A 51 1.04 -4.36 1.13
CA ALA A 51 -0.25 -4.72 1.70
C ALA A 51 -1.19 -3.50 1.82
N PHE A 52 -0.66 -2.34 2.24
CA PHE A 52 -1.39 -1.08 2.26
C PHE A 52 -1.88 -0.71 0.85
N ALA A 53 -0.98 -0.64 -0.13
CA ALA A 53 -1.31 -0.25 -1.50
C ALA A 53 -2.37 -1.18 -2.12
N ARG A 54 -2.21 -2.49 -1.95
CA ARG A 54 -3.16 -3.48 -2.45
C ARG A 54 -4.56 -3.31 -1.86
N ARG A 55 -4.66 -3.16 -0.53
CA ARG A 55 -5.97 -2.96 0.15
C ARG A 55 -6.59 -1.60 -0.19
N TYR A 56 -5.76 -0.57 -0.37
CA TYR A 56 -6.21 0.74 -0.79
C TYR A 56 -6.86 0.70 -2.17
N VAL A 57 -6.16 0.13 -3.17
CA VAL A 57 -6.70 -0.03 -4.53
C VAL A 57 -7.94 -0.90 -4.51
N ARG A 58 -7.96 -1.95 -3.69
CA ARG A 58 -9.15 -2.79 -3.55
C ARG A 58 -10.36 -1.99 -3.05
N ASP A 59 -10.19 -1.18 -2.02
CA ASP A 59 -11.25 -0.30 -1.50
C ASP A 59 -11.71 0.71 -2.56
N SER A 60 -10.75 1.35 -3.25
CA SER A 60 -10.97 2.31 -4.33
C SER A 60 -11.84 1.72 -5.45
N VAL A 61 -11.49 0.54 -5.96
CA VAL A 61 -12.27 -0.17 -6.99
C VAL A 61 -13.68 -0.53 -6.51
N ASP A 62 -13.81 -1.05 -5.27
CA ASP A 62 -15.11 -1.45 -4.74
C ASP A 62 -16.05 -0.26 -4.49
N ARG A 63 -15.52 0.94 -4.22
CA ARG A 63 -16.30 2.19 -4.13
C ARG A 63 -16.85 2.65 -5.48
N CYS A 64 -16.11 2.45 -6.57
CA CYS A 64 -16.56 2.77 -7.92
C CYS A 64 -17.68 1.84 -8.42
N ARG A 65 -17.90 0.69 -7.77
CA ARG A 65 -18.88 -0.30 -8.21
C ARG A 65 -20.31 0.01 -7.75
N THR A 66 -21.20 0.23 -8.73
CA THR A 66 -22.65 0.32 -8.52
C THR A 66 -23.37 -1.00 -8.84
N ARG A 67 -24.69 -1.08 -8.54
CA ARG A 67 -25.47 -2.30 -8.74
C ARG A 67 -25.68 -2.56 -10.23
N GLY A 68 -25.31 -3.77 -10.69
CA GLY A 68 -25.54 -4.22 -12.06
C GLY A 68 -24.40 -3.94 -13.05
N MET A 69 -23.30 -3.32 -12.61
CA MET A 69 -22.09 -3.17 -13.42
C MET A 69 -21.38 -4.52 -13.60
N ASP A 70 -20.90 -4.77 -14.82
CA ASP A 70 -19.92 -5.81 -15.12
C ASP A 70 -18.49 -5.34 -14.81
N ALA A 71 -17.49 -6.21 -15.02
CA ALA A 71 -16.10 -5.90 -14.70
C ALA A 71 -15.56 -4.72 -15.53
N SER A 72 -15.91 -4.63 -16.81
CA SER A 72 -15.44 -3.55 -17.68
C SER A 72 -16.00 -2.20 -17.23
N ALA A 73 -17.30 -2.13 -16.93
CA ALA A 73 -17.93 -0.93 -16.41
C ALA A 73 -17.36 -0.49 -15.04
N VAL A 74 -16.96 -1.44 -14.20
CA VAL A 74 -16.26 -1.13 -12.94
C VAL A 74 -14.88 -0.54 -13.19
N LEU A 75 -14.10 -1.11 -14.12
CA LEU A 75 -12.80 -0.56 -14.48
C LEU A 75 -12.91 0.83 -15.09
N GLU A 76 -13.86 1.03 -16.01
CA GLU A 76 -14.13 2.35 -16.60
C GLU A 76 -14.48 3.38 -15.53
N ALA A 77 -15.34 3.03 -14.58
CA ALA A 77 -15.67 3.90 -13.46
C ALA A 77 -14.47 4.17 -12.54
N TRP A 78 -13.63 3.16 -12.29
CA TRP A 78 -12.42 3.33 -11.48
C TRP A 78 -11.36 4.18 -12.19
N PHE A 79 -11.17 4.04 -13.50
CA PHE A 79 -10.30 4.95 -14.25
C PHE A 79 -10.85 6.38 -14.31
N ALA A 80 -12.16 6.57 -14.27
CA ALA A 80 -12.77 7.90 -14.33
C ALA A 80 -12.80 8.63 -12.98
N TYR A 81 -12.89 7.91 -11.87
CA TYR A 81 -13.18 8.50 -10.54
C TYR A 81 -12.37 7.91 -9.39
N GLY A 82 -11.61 6.86 -9.65
CA GLY A 82 -10.88 6.11 -8.64
C GLY A 82 -9.46 6.64 -8.45
N GLU A 83 -8.82 6.02 -7.47
CA GLU A 83 -7.45 6.29 -7.07
C GLU A 83 -6.63 4.99 -7.18
N ASP A 84 -5.42 5.08 -7.71
CA ASP A 84 -4.41 4.02 -7.68
C ASP A 84 -3.38 4.27 -6.57
N ALA A 85 -2.63 3.25 -6.19
CA ALA A 85 -1.56 3.33 -5.20
C ALA A 85 -0.26 2.71 -5.73
N GLU A 86 0.79 3.54 -5.82
CA GLU A 86 2.11 3.12 -6.29
C GLU A 86 3.11 3.05 -5.12
N VAL A 87 3.78 1.91 -4.97
CA VAL A 87 4.82 1.72 -3.95
C VAL A 87 6.16 2.25 -4.47
N ALA A 88 6.70 3.28 -3.82
CA ALA A 88 8.01 3.85 -4.08
C ALA A 88 9.06 3.30 -3.11
N GLY A 89 10.31 3.18 -3.56
CA GLY A 89 11.43 2.69 -2.76
C GLY A 89 11.59 1.17 -2.69
N ALA A 90 10.64 0.40 -3.25
CA ALA A 90 10.65 -1.07 -3.26
C ALA A 90 11.21 -1.69 -4.56
N GLY A 91 11.58 -0.90 -5.57
CA GLY A 91 12.15 -1.41 -6.83
C GLY A 91 11.21 -2.40 -7.53
N ASP A 92 11.75 -3.55 -7.94
CA ASP A 92 10.99 -4.62 -8.60
C ASP A 92 10.06 -5.39 -7.65
N ASP A 93 10.29 -5.30 -6.33
CA ASP A 93 9.43 -5.92 -5.30
C ASP A 93 8.18 -5.09 -5.01
N ALA A 94 8.03 -3.92 -5.63
CA ALA A 94 6.84 -3.09 -5.54
C ALA A 94 5.61 -3.80 -6.13
N TRP A 95 4.56 -3.91 -5.33
CA TRP A 95 3.27 -4.34 -5.84
C TRP A 95 2.70 -3.32 -6.84
N LYS A 96 2.02 -3.83 -7.88
CA LYS A 96 1.41 -3.02 -8.95
C LYS A 96 -0.05 -3.41 -9.11
N SER A 97 -0.94 -2.43 -9.16
CA SER A 97 -2.38 -2.62 -9.36
C SER A 97 -2.72 -3.49 -10.57
N ALA A 98 -1.98 -3.30 -11.68
CA ALA A 98 -2.13 -4.07 -12.92
C ALA A 98 -2.07 -5.60 -12.73
N THR A 99 -1.45 -6.10 -11.66
CA THR A 99 -1.37 -7.54 -11.37
C THR A 99 -2.70 -8.16 -10.95
N GLU A 100 -3.61 -7.38 -10.33
CA GLU A 100 -4.84 -7.90 -9.72
C GLU A 100 -6.10 -7.11 -10.10
N ILE A 101 -5.95 -5.99 -10.83
CA ILE A 101 -7.06 -5.06 -11.05
C ILE A 101 -8.26 -5.69 -11.78
N HIS A 102 -8.01 -6.62 -12.72
CA HIS A 102 -9.07 -7.35 -13.40
C HIS A 102 -9.84 -8.27 -12.45
N ASP A 103 -9.16 -8.92 -11.51
CA ASP A 103 -9.79 -9.73 -10.47
C ASP A 103 -10.63 -8.87 -9.52
N PHE A 104 -10.15 -7.67 -9.21
CA PHE A 104 -10.87 -6.73 -8.35
C PHE A 104 -12.14 -6.21 -9.02
N ALA A 105 -12.07 -5.95 -10.31
CA ALA A 105 -13.24 -5.57 -11.10
C ALA A 105 -14.21 -6.72 -11.34
N ALA A 106 -13.74 -7.97 -11.42
CA ALA A 106 -14.60 -9.13 -11.63
C ALA A 106 -15.49 -9.45 -10.41
N ARG A 107 -15.00 -9.22 -9.18
CA ARG A 107 -15.68 -9.67 -7.96
C ARG A 107 -15.62 -8.60 -6.88
N ARG A 108 -16.72 -8.36 -6.16
CA ARG A 108 -16.73 -7.55 -4.92
C ARG A 108 -15.85 -8.18 -3.83
N ALA A 109 -15.33 -7.37 -2.90
CA ALA A 109 -14.57 -7.89 -1.76
C ALA A 109 -15.43 -8.91 -1.01
N ALA A 110 -14.82 -10.04 -0.67
CA ALA A 110 -15.50 -11.10 0.07
C ALA A 110 -15.64 -10.69 1.54
N ASP A 111 -14.62 -10.02 2.08
CA ASP A 111 -14.58 -9.52 3.45
C ASP A 111 -14.30 -8.01 3.51
N ALA A 112 -14.71 -7.36 4.59
CA ALA A 112 -14.39 -5.95 4.85
C ALA A 112 -12.89 -5.76 5.09
N GLU A 113 -12.20 -6.74 5.65
CA GLU A 113 -10.77 -6.71 5.92
C GLU A 113 -9.92 -6.59 4.65
N ASP A 114 -10.39 -7.13 3.52
CA ASP A 114 -9.73 -6.99 2.21
C ASP A 114 -9.64 -5.54 1.74
N ARG A 115 -10.52 -4.67 2.25
CA ARG A 115 -10.60 -3.23 1.96
C ARG A 115 -10.08 -2.38 3.11
N ASN A 116 -9.80 -2.99 4.25
CA ASN A 116 -9.36 -2.29 5.45
C ASN A 116 -7.87 -1.94 5.33
N TRP A 117 -7.58 -0.91 4.55
CA TRP A 117 -6.24 -0.35 4.42
C TRP A 117 -5.87 0.53 5.61
N ARG A 118 -6.86 1.08 6.32
CA ARG A 118 -6.64 1.94 7.49
C ARG A 118 -5.87 1.22 8.58
N VAL A 119 -6.12 -0.06 8.84
CA VAL A 119 -5.34 -0.82 9.85
C VAL A 119 -3.86 -1.00 9.49
N LEU A 120 -3.47 -0.68 8.25
CA LEU A 120 -2.09 -0.70 7.78
C LEU A 120 -1.54 0.71 7.56
N ASP A 121 -2.26 1.77 7.95
CA ASP A 121 -1.82 3.14 7.75
C ASP A 121 -0.79 3.52 8.83
N PRO A 122 0.50 3.72 8.47
CA PRO A 122 1.57 3.99 9.44
C PRO A 122 1.35 5.28 10.25
N ARG A 123 0.52 6.20 9.75
CA ARG A 123 0.21 7.47 10.44
C ARG A 123 -0.66 7.29 11.67
N ARG A 124 -1.33 6.13 11.80
CA ARG A 124 -2.18 5.84 12.97
C ARG A 124 -1.37 5.66 14.24
N ASP A 125 -0.18 5.11 14.11
CA ASP A 125 0.70 4.89 15.25
C ASP A 125 1.33 6.22 15.70
N GLU A 126 1.51 7.18 14.78
CA GLU A 126 1.98 8.54 15.08
C GLU A 126 0.94 9.38 15.86
N ASP A 127 -0.36 9.11 15.67
CA ASP A 127 -1.45 9.81 16.38
C ASP A 127 -1.67 9.28 17.82
N ASP A 128 -1.22 8.06 18.15
CA ASP A 128 -1.41 7.43 19.48
C ASP A 128 -0.36 7.84 20.51
N ASP A 129 0.83 8.29 20.07
CA ASP A 129 1.94 8.75 20.92
C ASP A 129 1.77 10.20 21.44
N GLY A 130 0.58 10.81 21.25
CA GLY A 130 0.29 12.22 21.57
C GLY A 130 -0.60 12.47 22.80
N GLU A 131 -1.06 11.44 23.52
CA GLU A 131 -1.96 11.58 24.68
C GLU A 131 -1.27 11.36 26.05
N GLU A 132 -0.04 11.88 26.24
CA GLU A 132 0.57 12.02 27.57
C GLU A 132 1.12 13.43 27.81
N GLU A 133 0.28 14.47 27.97
CA GLU A 133 0.61 15.64 28.82
C GLU A 133 -0.67 16.29 29.43
N GLU A 134 -0.88 15.97 30.73
CA GLU A 134 -1.71 16.58 31.81
C GLU A 134 -3.24 16.79 31.66
#